data_AF-A0A3C0VLD5-F1
#
_entry.id   AF-A0A3C0VLD5-F1
#
_cell.length_a   1.000
_cell.length_b   1.000
_cell.length_c   1.000
_cell.angle_alpha   90.00
_cell.angle_beta   90.00
_cell.angle_gamma   90.00
#
_symmetry.space_group_name_H-M   'P 1'
#
loop_
_entity.id
_entity.type
_entity.pdbx_description
1 polymer ?
#
loop_
_entity_poly.entity_id
_entity_poly.type
_entity_poly.pdbx_seq_one_letter_code
_entity_poly.pdbx_strand_id
1 'polypeptide(L)'
;MSRIFHIGTRKSPLAMAQSHEVARALCDAHGWPETRVQLVPIDTKGDILLTQALSELGGKGLFTQELESKLLSGDLDFAVHSLKDLPTQDPNGLCVAAIPPREDARDA
;
A
#
# COMPACT_ATOMS: atom_id res chain seq x y z
N MET A 1 -5.68 -22.08 -14.91
CA MET A 1 -5.07 -20.73 -14.95
C MET A 1 -4.55 -20.40 -13.57
N SER A 2 -3.39 -19.77 -13.48
CA SER A 2 -2.75 -19.49 -12.21
C SER A 2 -3.24 -18.10 -11.70
N ARG A 3 -3.66 -18.00 -10.43
CA ARG A 3 -4.27 -16.78 -9.80
C ARG A 3 -3.40 -15.51 -9.93
N ILE A 4 -3.96 -14.37 -10.30
CA ILE A 4 -3.28 -13.06 -10.27
C ILE A 4 -3.39 -12.48 -8.85
N PHE A 5 -2.32 -11.88 -8.34
CA PHE A 5 -2.33 -11.14 -7.07
C PHE A 5 -2.53 -9.64 -7.31
N HIS A 6 -3.56 -9.06 -6.71
CA HIS A 6 -3.88 -7.65 -6.76
C HIS A 6 -3.24 -6.89 -5.60
N ILE A 7 -2.33 -5.97 -5.92
CA ILE A 7 -1.65 -5.09 -4.97
C ILE A 7 -2.35 -3.74 -4.92
N GLY A 8 -2.92 -3.39 -3.77
CA GLY A 8 -3.42 -2.04 -3.52
C GLY A 8 -2.28 -1.05 -3.31
N THR A 9 -2.38 0.12 -3.93
CA THR A 9 -1.43 1.21 -3.72
C THR A 9 -2.07 2.58 -3.94
N ARG A 10 -1.49 3.62 -3.35
CA ARG A 10 -1.84 5.02 -3.68
C ARG A 10 -1.30 5.39 -5.06
N LYS A 11 -1.91 6.40 -5.68
CA LYS A 11 -1.50 6.88 -7.01
C LYS A 11 -0.28 7.79 -7.03
N SER A 12 0.24 8.19 -5.86
CA SER A 12 1.40 9.07 -5.81
C SER A 12 2.61 8.39 -6.48
N PRO A 13 3.50 9.16 -7.15
CA PRO A 13 4.65 8.57 -7.84
C PRO A 13 5.51 7.68 -6.94
N LEU A 14 5.71 8.08 -5.69
CA LEU A 14 6.48 7.30 -4.72
C LEU A 14 5.76 6.00 -4.31
N ALA A 15 4.45 6.05 -4.05
CA ALA A 15 3.68 4.85 -3.70
C ALA A 15 3.68 3.84 -4.85
N MET A 16 3.50 4.31 -6.09
CA MET A 16 3.61 3.47 -7.27
C MET A 16 5.02 2.86 -7.41
N ALA A 17 6.08 3.63 -7.20
CA ALA A 17 7.45 3.12 -7.25
C ALA A 17 7.70 2.02 -6.21
N GLN A 18 7.30 2.25 -4.95
CA GLN A 18 7.39 1.27 -3.87
C GLN A 18 6.61 -0.02 -4.19
N SER A 19 5.41 0.10 -4.76
CA SER A 19 4.61 -1.08 -5.13
C SER A 19 5.19 -1.87 -6.29
N HIS A 20 5.80 -1.19 -7.27
CA HIS A 20 6.53 -1.90 -8.35
C HIS A 20 7.75 -2.63 -7.81
N GLU A 21 8.48 -2.05 -6.86
CA GLU A 21 9.62 -2.70 -6.22
C GLU A 21 9.20 -4.00 -5.50
N VAL A 22 8.14 -3.93 -4.70
CA VAL A 22 7.58 -5.11 -4.03
C VAL A 22 7.08 -6.15 -5.04
N ALA A 23 6.41 -5.72 -6.11
CA ALA A 23 5.94 -6.64 -7.16
C ALA A 23 7.10 -7.38 -7.83
N ARG A 24 8.19 -6.68 -8.17
CA ARG A 24 9.40 -7.28 -8.74
C ARG A 24 10.04 -8.25 -7.76
N ALA A 25 10.22 -7.86 -6.50
CA ALA A 25 10.81 -8.72 -5.47
C ALA A 25 10.02 -10.04 -5.29
N LEU A 26 8.68 -9.98 -5.32
CA LEU A 26 7.84 -11.18 -5.28
C LEU A 26 7.99 -12.05 -6.52
N CYS A 27 8.01 -11.44 -7.70
CA CYS A 27 8.19 -12.17 -8.95
C CYS A 27 9.56 -12.87 -9.00
N ASP A 28 10.63 -12.18 -8.62
CA ASP A 28 12.00 -12.72 -8.57
C ASP A 28 12.12 -13.86 -7.55
N ALA A 29 11.60 -13.67 -6.34
CA ALA A 29 11.68 -14.67 -5.27
C ALA A 29 10.96 -15.98 -5.60
N HIS A 30 9.92 -15.92 -6.44
CA HIS A 30 9.10 -17.08 -6.79
C HIS A 30 9.24 -17.56 -8.23
N GLY A 31 10.08 -16.89 -9.05
CA GLY A 31 10.20 -17.17 -10.48
C GLY A 31 8.90 -16.95 -11.25
N TRP A 32 8.09 -15.97 -10.84
CA TRP A 32 6.81 -15.67 -11.48
C TRP A 32 6.98 -14.70 -12.65
N PRO A 33 6.12 -14.79 -13.69
CA PRO A 33 6.03 -13.74 -14.69
C PRO A 33 5.48 -12.45 -14.07
N GLU A 34 5.86 -11.29 -14.59
CA GLU A 34 5.36 -9.98 -14.09
C GLU A 34 3.83 -9.89 -14.09
N THR A 35 3.16 -10.56 -15.03
CA THR A 35 1.70 -10.63 -15.14
C THR A 35 1.02 -11.36 -13.97
N ARG A 36 1.80 -12.00 -13.08
CA ARG A 36 1.32 -12.65 -11.86
C ARG A 36 0.86 -11.66 -10.81
N VAL A 37 1.36 -10.43 -10.87
CA VAL A 37 1.16 -9.39 -9.88
C VAL A 37 0.64 -8.14 -10.58
N GLN A 38 -0.55 -7.69 -10.19
CA GLN A 38 -1.21 -6.53 -10.79
C GLN A 38 -1.36 -5.43 -9.74
N LEU A 39 -0.83 -4.24 -10.02
CA LEU A 39 -1.06 -3.07 -9.19
C LEU A 39 -2.47 -2.52 -9.45
N VAL A 40 -3.15 -2.15 -8.37
CA VAL A 40 -4.49 -1.56 -8.35
C VAL A 40 -4.39 -0.20 -7.66
N PRO A 41 -4.19 0.88 -8.42
CA PRO A 41 -4.06 2.22 -7.85
C PRO A 41 -5.42 2.71 -7.34
N ILE A 42 -5.46 3.19 -6.09
CA ILE A 42 -6.66 3.62 -5.39
C ILE A 42 -6.49 5.08 -4.95
N ASP A 43 -7.55 5.87 -5.12
CA ASP A 43 -7.62 7.22 -4.56
C ASP A 43 -7.99 7.11 -3.07
N THR A 44 -7.24 7.79 -2.21
CA THR A 44 -7.61 7.91 -0.80
C THR A 44 -8.14 9.30 -0.49
N LYS A 45 -8.88 9.45 0.62
CA LYS A 45 -9.32 10.78 1.08
C LYS A 45 -8.16 11.74 1.28
N GLY A 46 -7.03 11.26 1.79
CA GLY A 46 -5.82 12.06 1.93
C GLY A 46 -5.21 12.56 0.60
N ASP A 47 -5.42 11.84 -0.50
CA ASP A 47 -5.01 12.30 -1.84
C ASP A 47 -5.94 13.39 -2.40
N ILE A 48 -7.19 13.43 -1.95
CA ILE A 48 -8.20 14.39 -2.41
C ILE A 48 -8.14 15.70 -1.60
N LEU A 49 -7.80 15.61 -0.31
CA LEU A 49 -7.81 16.74 0.64
C LEU A 49 -6.47 17.47 0.75
N LEU A 50 -5.80 17.73 -0.38
CA LEU A 50 -4.46 18.37 -0.43
C LEU A 50 -4.41 19.81 0.08
N THR A 51 -5.55 20.47 0.25
CA THR A 51 -5.65 21.90 0.61
C THR A 51 -5.80 22.17 2.10
N GLN A 52 -5.97 21.13 2.92
CA GLN A 52 -6.12 21.26 4.37
C GLN A 52 -4.90 20.72 5.09
N ALA A 53 -4.50 21.36 6.19
CA ALA A 53 -3.35 20.88 6.95
C ALA A 53 -3.66 19.50 7.55
N LEU A 54 -2.69 18.57 7.51
CA LEU A 54 -2.85 17.23 8.11
C LEU A 54 -3.29 17.29 9.58
N SER A 55 -2.86 18.31 10.31
CA SER A 55 -3.24 18.56 11.71
C SER A 55 -4.72 18.91 11.88
N GLU A 56 -5.36 19.47 10.86
CA GLU A 56 -6.78 19.85 10.83
C GLU A 56 -7.66 18.70 10.33
N LEU A 57 -7.10 17.80 9.53
CA LEU A 57 -7.77 16.65 8.93
C LEU A 57 -8.06 15.49 9.90
N GLY A 58 -7.81 15.68 11.20
CA GLY A 58 -8.00 14.75 12.31
C GLY A 58 -8.69 13.43 11.94
N GLY A 59 -7.91 12.35 11.78
CA GLY A 59 -8.48 11.06 11.41
C GLY A 59 -7.43 9.97 11.30
N LYS A 60 -7.59 8.90 12.09
CA LYS A 60 -6.89 7.64 11.86
C LYS A 60 -7.26 7.12 10.48
N GLY A 61 -6.27 6.73 9.68
CA GLY A 61 -6.49 6.02 8.41
C GLY A 61 -6.79 6.89 7.18
N LEU A 62 -6.45 8.19 7.19
CA LEU A 62 -6.67 9.10 6.05
C LEU A 62 -6.05 8.61 4.72
N PHE A 63 -4.99 7.81 4.79
CA PHE A 63 -4.29 7.22 3.64
C PHE A 63 -4.45 5.70 3.52
N THR A 64 -5.19 5.06 4.43
CA THR A 64 -5.27 3.60 4.51
C THR A 64 -6.70 3.08 4.40
N GLN A 65 -7.72 3.86 4.76
CA GLN A 65 -9.11 3.40 4.86
C GLN A 65 -9.65 2.75 3.56
N GLU A 66 -9.43 3.37 2.40
CA GLU A 66 -9.92 2.82 1.14
C GLU A 66 -9.21 1.51 0.75
N LEU A 67 -7.92 1.37 1.09
CA LEU A 67 -7.13 0.16 0.87
C LEU A 67 -7.55 -0.95 1.84
N GLU A 68 -7.69 -0.64 3.12
CA GLU A 68 -8.17 -1.55 4.17
C GLU A 68 -9.54 -2.12 3.83
N SER A 69 -10.48 -1.27 3.39
CA SER A 69 -11.82 -1.71 3.00
C SER A 69 -11.78 -2.74 1.85
N LYS A 70 -10.87 -2.57 0.90
CA LYS A 70 -10.72 -3.47 -0.25
C LYS A 70 -9.96 -4.75 0.08
N LEU A 71 -9.07 -4.71 1.06
CA LEU A 71 -8.44 -5.91 1.61
C LEU A 71 -9.48 -6.76 2.35
N LEU A 72 -10.31 -6.13 3.18
CA LEU A 72 -11.35 -6.82 3.94
C LEU A 72 -12.45 -7.42 3.04
N SER A 73 -12.76 -6.79 1.90
CA SER A 73 -13.70 -7.35 0.93
C SER A 73 -13.11 -8.46 0.04
N GLY A 74 -11.78 -8.60 0.01
CA GLY A 74 -11.07 -9.51 -0.89
C GLY A 74 -10.90 -9.00 -2.32
N ASP A 75 -11.17 -7.71 -2.58
CA ASP A 75 -10.86 -7.06 -3.86
C ASP A 75 -9.35 -6.94 -4.08
N LEU A 76 -8.58 -6.88 -2.99
CA LEU A 76 -7.12 -6.85 -2.97
C LEU A 76 -6.58 -8.03 -2.18
N ASP A 77 -5.40 -8.50 -2.59
CA ASP A 77 -4.69 -9.55 -1.88
C ASP A 77 -3.78 -8.98 -0.79
N PHE A 78 -3.14 -7.83 -1.06
CA PHE A 78 -2.35 -7.07 -0.10
C PHE A 78 -2.20 -5.61 -0.56
N ALA A 79 -1.71 -4.74 0.32
CA ALA A 79 -1.42 -3.35 0.01
C ALA A 79 0.02 -2.98 0.40
N VAL A 80 0.60 -2.01 -0.32
CA VAL A 80 1.94 -1.49 -0.02
C VAL A 80 1.82 -0.06 0.48
N HIS A 81 2.47 0.21 1.61
CA HIS A 81 2.49 1.52 2.26
C HIS A 81 3.92 1.90 2.64
N SER A 82 4.18 3.21 2.70
CA SER A 82 5.27 3.71 3.52
C SER A 82 4.94 3.45 4.98
N LEU A 83 5.85 2.77 5.71
CA LEU A 83 5.57 2.32 7.08
C LEU A 83 5.20 3.47 8.03
N LYS A 84 5.73 4.68 7.80
CA LYS A 84 5.43 5.89 8.59
C LYS A 84 3.97 6.35 8.48
N ASP A 85 3.25 5.93 7.45
CA ASP A 85 1.86 6.33 7.19
C ASP A 85 0.85 5.33 7.77
N LEU A 86 1.30 4.19 8.32
CA LEU A 86 0.42 3.19 8.93
C LEU A 86 0.05 3.58 10.38
N PRO A 87 -1.17 3.22 10.83
CA PRO A 87 -1.54 3.37 12.22
C PRO A 87 -0.69 2.46 13.12
N THR A 88 -0.51 2.84 14.39
CA THR A 88 0.24 2.04 15.36
C THR A 88 -0.50 0.78 15.83
N GLN A 89 -1.79 0.68 15.55
CA GLN A 89 -2.61 -0.49 15.82
C GLN A 89 -3.17 -0.99 14.49
N ASP A 90 -2.96 -2.28 14.23
CA ASP A 90 -3.51 -2.91 13.04
C ASP A 90 -5.05 -2.90 13.09
N PRO A 91 -5.72 -2.63 11.95
CA PRO A 91 -7.17 -2.79 11.86
C PRO A 91 -7.57 -4.25 12.11
N ASN A 92 -8.75 -4.45 12.70
CA ASN A 92 -9.27 -5.81 12.90
C ASN A 92 -9.35 -6.58 11.57
N GLY A 93 -8.76 -7.77 11.54
CA GLY A 93 -8.76 -8.64 10.36
C GLY A 93 -7.64 -8.35 9.35
N LEU A 94 -6.79 -7.36 9.61
CA LEU A 94 -5.60 -7.05 8.82
C LEU A 94 -4.36 -7.10 9.71
N CYS A 95 -3.19 -7.26 9.09
CA CYS A 95 -1.91 -7.18 9.77
C CYS A 95 -0.81 -6.71 8.81
N VAL A 96 0.31 -6.23 9.37
CA VAL A 96 1.53 -6.01 8.60
C VAL A 96 2.23 -7.36 8.37
N ALA A 97 2.05 -7.91 7.17
CA ALA A 97 2.58 -9.24 6.82
C ALA A 97 4.09 -9.26 6.53
N ALA A 98 4.66 -8.12 6.09
CA ALA A 98 6.07 -8.02 5.72
C ALA A 98 6.59 -6.58 5.86
N ILE A 99 7.89 -6.46 6.14
CA ILE A 99 8.63 -5.19 6.11
C ILE A 99 9.89 -5.43 5.27
N PRO A 100 10.01 -4.82 4.07
CA PRO A 100 11.22 -4.93 3.24
C PRO A 100 12.46 -4.33 3.93
N PRO A 101 13.68 -4.60 3.41
CA PRO A 101 14.88 -3.91 3.86
C PRO A 101 14.69 -2.39 3.86
N ARG A 102 15.13 -1.73 4.93
CA ARG A 102 14.90 -0.30 5.14
C ARG A 102 15.88 0.52 4.32
N GLU A 103 15.38 1.52 3.61
CA GLU A 103 16.19 2.58 3.02
C GLU A 103 16.77 3.54 4.08
N ASP A 104 17.62 4.47 3.65
CA ASP A 104 18.15 5.53 4.51
C ASP A 104 17.01 6.29 5.23
N ALA A 105 17.12 6.41 6.55
CA ALA A 105 16.09 6.98 7.41
C ALA A 105 16.30 8.47 7.72
N ARG A 106 17.36 9.09 7.21
CA ARG A 106 17.68 10.50 7.45
C ARG A 106 16.74 11.41 6.68
N ASP A 107 16.45 12.56 7.27
CA ASP A 107 15.86 13.70 6.55
C ASP A 107 16.92 14.31 5.60
N ALA A 108 16.45 15.00 4.55
CA ALA A 108 17.28 15.68 3.55
C ALA A 108 17.19 17.22 3.69
#